data_AF-A0A1I2KQM2-F1
#
_entry.id   AF-A0A1I2KQM2-F1
#
_cell.length_a   1.000
_cell.length_b   1.000
_cell.length_c   1.000
_cell.angle_alpha   90.00
_cell.angle_beta   90.00
_cell.angle_gamma   90.00
#
_symmetry.space_group_name_H-M   'P 1'
#
loop_
_entity.id
_entity.type
_entity.pdbx_description
1 polymer ?
#
loop_
_entity_poly.entity_id
_entity_poly.type
_entity_poly.pdbx_seq_one_letter_code
_entity_poly.pdbx_strand_id
1 'polypeptide(L)'
;MYNFLKFSVLLICLFLVQLMPLIGQENVQLKNGHFDPNLTEEQNIFLNRQASVLLDYSSKLLNKYKPSVREQEGRVSALFLIDAVVHEPYAKERPAVQEFFQKQIAKSIDEIVNTTVDEGAKIWKLYNHSFIVKTKLVTLAFDLLMPKFQGNDNYCVSDSLMEKLIDECDVLFISHEHRDHWRPETLKKFLELGIPVYAPPTIFADNKEAFSKINHLERVAHKSQKVLVKDGKVELQVVTYPGHQWSDVINNVSLVTTPEGLSFMHAGDQWNYDDFEWIDEVHKHFKVDVLIPNTWTADLARMAQGINPTIIISGHENELGHGLQHREPYFKTYLRKKGPSVLPENDKGYSHPLVMMTWGEAFHYSK
;
A
#
# COMPACT_ATOMS: atom_id res chain seq x y z
N MET A 1 50.36 -49.20 18.71
CA MET A 1 50.53 -47.73 18.65
C MET A 1 49.50 -47.00 17.77
N TYR A 2 48.76 -47.66 16.88
CA TYR A 2 47.85 -46.99 15.93
C TYR A 2 46.41 -46.76 16.43
N ASN A 3 45.99 -47.40 17.54
CA ASN A 3 44.61 -47.29 18.06
C ASN A 3 44.43 -46.24 19.16
N PHE A 4 45.51 -45.74 19.77
CA PHE A 4 45.42 -44.67 20.77
C PHE A 4 45.29 -43.27 20.14
N LEU A 5 45.76 -43.09 18.90
CA LEU A 5 45.74 -41.78 18.24
C LEU A 5 44.35 -41.38 17.70
N LYS A 6 43.44 -42.35 17.46
CA LYS A 6 42.09 -42.07 16.96
C LYS A 6 41.12 -41.61 18.05
N PHE A 7 41.33 -42.03 19.31
CA PHE A 7 40.48 -41.60 20.43
C PHE A 7 40.79 -40.17 20.88
N SER A 8 42.05 -39.74 20.79
CA SER A 8 42.47 -38.38 21.17
C SER A 8 41.98 -37.30 20.21
N VAL A 9 41.90 -37.59 18.90
CA VAL A 9 41.39 -36.62 17.91
C VAL A 9 39.87 -36.46 18.02
N LEU A 10 39.14 -37.53 18.33
CA LEU A 10 37.68 -37.47 18.50
C LEU A 10 37.28 -36.67 19.74
N LEU A 11 38.04 -36.77 20.84
CA LEU A 11 37.79 -36.00 22.07
C LEU A 11 38.11 -34.50 21.90
N ILE A 12 39.14 -34.16 21.11
CA ILE A 12 39.49 -32.76 20.82
C ILE A 12 38.44 -32.11 19.91
N CYS A 13 37.87 -32.85 18.95
CA CYS A 13 36.74 -32.35 18.16
C CYS A 13 35.46 -32.17 19.01
N LEU A 14 35.20 -33.03 20.00
CA LEU A 14 34.06 -32.88 20.91
C LEU A 14 34.24 -31.71 21.91
N PHE A 15 35.47 -31.40 22.32
CA PHE A 15 35.75 -30.22 23.15
C PHE A 15 35.72 -28.91 22.35
N LEU A 16 36.10 -28.91 21.08
CA LEU A 16 36.01 -27.72 20.22
C LEU A 16 34.56 -27.35 19.86
N VAL A 17 33.62 -28.30 19.89
CA VAL A 17 32.18 -28.02 19.72
C VAL A 17 31.56 -27.41 21.00
N GLN A 18 32.13 -27.65 22.18
CA GLN A 18 31.68 -27.02 23.43
C GLN A 18 32.34 -25.67 23.74
N LEU A 19 33.33 -25.27 22.94
CA LEU A 19 34.08 -24.01 23.05
C LEU A 19 33.85 -23.07 21.87
N MET A 20 32.71 -23.15 21.20
CA MET A 20 32.18 -22.01 20.45
C MET A 20 31.33 -21.15 21.40
N PRO A 21 31.91 -20.14 22.09
CA PRO A 21 31.08 -19.05 22.56
C PRO A 21 30.54 -18.35 21.33
N LEU A 22 29.21 -18.33 21.19
CA LEU A 22 28.45 -17.19 20.67
C LEU A 22 29.20 -16.31 19.65
N ILE A 23 29.50 -16.82 18.46
CA ILE A 23 29.80 -15.96 17.33
C ILE A 23 28.44 -15.63 16.71
N GLY A 24 27.89 -14.48 17.13
CA GLY A 24 26.68 -13.91 16.55
C GLY A 24 25.50 -13.67 17.50
N GLN A 25 25.72 -13.41 18.80
CA GLN A 25 24.78 -12.55 19.51
C GLN A 25 25.23 -11.10 19.32
N GLU A 26 24.82 -10.49 18.21
CA GLU A 26 24.61 -9.05 18.23
C GLU A 26 23.51 -8.81 19.28
N ASN A 27 23.95 -8.44 20.49
CA ASN A 27 23.09 -7.85 21.50
C ASN A 27 22.68 -6.45 21.01
N VAL A 28 21.79 -6.42 20.02
CA VAL A 28 20.88 -5.29 19.87
C VAL A 28 19.97 -5.37 21.08
N GLN A 29 20.34 -4.66 22.15
CA GLN A 29 19.46 -4.37 23.27
C GLN A 29 18.30 -3.53 22.73
N LEU A 30 17.26 -4.22 22.24
CA LEU A 30 15.99 -3.60 21.92
C LEU A 30 15.37 -3.22 23.26
N LYS A 31 15.47 -1.94 23.62
CA LYS A 31 14.69 -1.37 24.73
C LYS A 31 13.22 -1.65 24.41
N ASN A 32 12.56 -2.40 25.29
CA ASN A 32 11.15 -2.84 25.24
C ASN A 32 10.93 -4.22 24.57
N GLY A 33 11.54 -5.27 25.13
CA GLY A 33 11.33 -6.65 24.71
C GLY A 33 10.00 -7.28 25.14
N HIS A 34 8.99 -6.52 25.58
CA HIS A 34 7.72 -7.07 26.05
C HIS A 34 6.55 -6.33 25.41
N PHE A 35 6.06 -6.84 24.28
CA PHE A 35 4.98 -6.23 23.51
C PHE A 35 3.76 -7.16 23.35
N ASP A 36 3.95 -8.48 23.23
CA ASP A 36 2.86 -9.43 23.45
C ASP A 36 2.77 -9.74 24.96
N PRO A 37 1.65 -9.39 25.63
CA PRO A 37 1.46 -9.63 27.06
C PRO A 37 1.33 -11.12 27.42
N ASN A 38 1.11 -12.00 26.45
CA ASN A 38 0.97 -13.44 26.65
C ASN A 38 2.30 -14.19 26.56
N LEU A 39 3.40 -13.50 26.23
CA LEU A 39 4.73 -14.06 26.09
C LEU A 39 5.67 -13.51 27.14
N THR A 40 6.63 -14.33 27.56
CA THR A 40 7.78 -13.85 28.33
C THR A 40 8.62 -12.87 27.50
N GLU A 41 9.43 -12.04 28.17
CA GLU A 41 10.36 -11.14 27.48
C GLU A 41 11.32 -11.89 26.54
N GLU A 42 11.83 -13.05 26.96
CA GLU A 42 12.71 -13.88 26.13
C GLU A 42 11.99 -14.39 24.86
N GLN A 43 10.73 -14.82 24.99
CA GLN A 43 9.92 -15.25 23.85
C GLN A 43 9.62 -14.09 22.89
N ASN A 44 9.26 -12.91 23.41
CA ASN A 44 9.05 -11.72 22.60
C ASN A 44 10.33 -11.32 21.83
N ILE A 45 11.49 -11.31 22.50
CA ILE A 45 12.79 -11.04 21.86
C ILE A 45 13.09 -12.08 20.78
N PHE A 46 12.90 -13.37 21.08
CA PHE A 46 13.14 -14.46 20.14
C PHE A 46 12.28 -14.31 18.89
N LEU A 47 10.98 -14.12 19.07
CA LEU A 47 10.11 -13.92 17.93
C LEU A 47 10.52 -12.65 17.18
N ASN A 48 10.80 -11.52 17.84
CA ASN A 48 11.18 -10.28 17.14
C ASN A 48 12.39 -10.50 16.22
N ARG A 49 13.39 -11.26 16.68
CA ARG A 49 14.54 -11.68 15.85
C ARG A 49 14.09 -12.53 14.66
N GLN A 50 13.18 -13.49 14.85
CA GLN A 50 12.63 -14.27 13.75
C GLN A 50 11.94 -13.37 12.71
N ALA A 51 11.08 -12.43 13.13
CA ALA A 51 10.43 -11.49 12.21
C ALA A 51 11.45 -10.64 11.45
N SER A 52 12.49 -10.14 12.11
CA SER A 52 13.57 -9.39 11.46
C SER A 52 14.25 -10.21 10.37
N VAL A 53 14.60 -11.47 10.63
CA VAL A 53 15.20 -12.38 9.63
C VAL A 53 14.26 -12.62 8.45
N LEU A 54 12.98 -12.88 8.71
CA LEU A 54 12.00 -13.13 7.66
C LEU A 54 11.76 -11.88 6.80
N LEU A 55 11.62 -10.70 7.40
CA LEU A 55 11.40 -9.43 6.68
C LEU A 55 12.64 -9.00 5.89
N ASP A 56 13.86 -9.24 6.39
CA ASP A 56 15.09 -9.02 5.62
C ASP A 56 15.17 -9.96 4.41
N TYR A 57 14.82 -11.23 4.59
CA TYR A 57 14.76 -12.18 3.49
C TYR A 57 13.69 -11.81 2.45
N SER A 58 12.50 -11.41 2.90
CA SER A 58 11.45 -10.85 2.02
C SER A 58 11.95 -9.63 1.26
N SER A 59 12.65 -8.70 1.93
CA SER A 59 13.23 -7.51 1.27
C SER A 59 14.23 -7.87 0.17
N LYS A 60 15.08 -8.89 0.40
CA LYS A 60 16.02 -9.41 -0.62
C LYS A 60 15.27 -9.98 -1.81
N LEU A 61 14.20 -10.75 -1.58
CA LEU A 61 13.37 -11.30 -2.62
C LEU A 61 12.63 -10.21 -3.42
N LEU A 62 12.02 -9.22 -2.76
CA LEU A 62 11.35 -8.10 -3.43
C LEU A 62 12.31 -7.25 -4.26
N ASN A 63 13.56 -7.09 -3.80
CA ASN A 63 14.58 -6.40 -4.58
C ASN A 63 14.99 -7.18 -5.84
N LYS A 64 15.00 -8.51 -5.78
CA LYS A 64 15.31 -9.37 -6.93
C LYS A 64 14.11 -9.53 -7.89
N TYR A 65 12.92 -9.68 -7.35
CA TYR A 65 11.66 -9.92 -8.08
C TYR A 65 10.74 -8.71 -7.95
N LYS A 66 11.04 -7.68 -8.76
CA LYS A 66 10.29 -6.42 -8.80
C LYS A 66 8.81 -6.63 -9.16
N PRO A 67 7.92 -5.69 -8.78
CA PRO A 67 6.53 -5.71 -9.25
C PRO A 67 6.47 -5.86 -10.78
N SER A 68 5.61 -6.74 -11.26
CA SER A 68 5.47 -7.06 -12.68
C SER A 68 4.07 -7.59 -12.96
N VAL A 69 3.63 -7.44 -14.21
CA VAL A 69 2.39 -8.06 -14.74
C VAL A 69 2.49 -9.58 -14.81
N ARG A 70 3.71 -10.13 -14.83
CA ARG A 70 3.95 -11.57 -14.76
C ARG A 70 4.19 -11.98 -13.31
N GLU A 71 3.39 -12.92 -12.84
CA GLU A 71 3.59 -13.55 -11.53
C GLU A 71 4.96 -14.25 -11.49
N GLN A 72 5.70 -14.00 -10.42
CA GLN A 72 7.02 -14.57 -10.17
C GLN A 72 6.99 -15.26 -8.82
N GLU A 73 7.28 -16.56 -8.76
CA GLU A 73 7.19 -17.35 -7.53
C GLU A 73 7.99 -16.74 -6.37
N GLY A 74 9.21 -16.25 -6.65
CA GLY A 74 10.03 -15.60 -5.62
C GLY A 74 9.41 -14.32 -5.05
N ARG A 75 8.58 -13.61 -5.83
CA ARG A 75 7.80 -12.46 -5.34
C ARG A 75 6.62 -12.92 -4.49
N VAL A 76 5.89 -13.94 -4.94
CA VAL A 76 4.78 -14.54 -4.18
C VAL A 76 5.28 -15.02 -2.81
N SER A 77 6.43 -15.71 -2.77
CA SER A 77 7.06 -16.13 -1.52
C SER A 77 7.40 -14.96 -0.60
N ALA A 78 7.94 -13.86 -1.14
CA ALA A 78 8.28 -12.68 -0.34
C ALA A 78 7.04 -12.06 0.33
N LEU A 79 5.95 -11.95 -0.42
CA LEU A 79 4.68 -11.39 0.06
C LEU A 79 4.04 -12.31 1.13
N PHE A 80 4.08 -13.62 0.95
CA PHE A 80 3.51 -14.56 1.93
C PHE A 80 4.34 -14.62 3.21
N LEU A 81 5.66 -14.41 3.11
CA LEU A 81 6.51 -14.25 4.29
C LEU A 81 6.17 -12.96 5.06
N ILE A 82 5.79 -11.88 4.36
CA ILE A 82 5.27 -10.68 5.01
C ILE A 82 3.95 -10.99 5.70
N ASP A 83 2.98 -11.61 5.01
CA ASP A 83 1.70 -12.06 5.61
C ASP A 83 1.96 -12.86 6.91
N ALA A 84 2.86 -13.85 6.86
CA ALA A 84 3.20 -14.68 8.02
C ALA A 84 3.73 -13.89 9.23
N VAL A 85 4.33 -12.72 9.02
CA VAL A 85 4.84 -11.86 10.08
C VAL A 85 3.78 -10.85 10.54
N VAL A 86 2.97 -10.29 9.64
CA VAL A 86 2.02 -9.20 9.96
C VAL A 86 0.65 -9.70 10.43
N HIS A 87 0.37 -11.00 10.28
CA HIS A 87 -0.82 -11.68 10.81
C HIS A 87 -0.62 -12.30 12.20
N GLU A 88 0.22 -11.69 13.05
CA GLU A 88 0.18 -11.90 14.50
C GLU A 88 -0.58 -10.75 15.20
N PRO A 89 -1.26 -10.99 16.34
CA PRO A 89 -2.08 -9.95 16.99
C PRO A 89 -1.29 -8.66 17.28
N TYR A 90 -0.05 -8.83 17.76
CA TYR A 90 0.85 -7.76 18.20
C TYR A 90 1.89 -7.34 17.15
N ALA A 91 1.64 -7.63 15.86
CA ALA A 91 2.58 -7.34 14.79
C ALA A 91 2.92 -5.85 14.71
N LYS A 92 1.94 -4.99 15.01
CA LYS A 92 2.14 -3.54 14.99
C LYS A 92 3.03 -3.09 16.15
N GLU A 93 3.01 -3.73 17.30
CA GLU A 93 3.87 -3.35 18.42
C GLU A 93 5.32 -3.82 18.23
N ARG A 94 5.57 -4.70 17.27
CA ARG A 94 6.87 -5.33 17.06
C ARG A 94 7.90 -4.38 16.40
N PRO A 95 9.09 -4.19 17.01
CA PRO A 95 10.14 -3.35 16.44
C PRO A 95 10.58 -3.74 15.02
N ALA A 96 10.69 -5.04 14.72
CA ALA A 96 11.08 -5.50 13.38
C ALA A 96 10.08 -5.09 12.28
N VAL A 97 8.78 -5.06 12.59
CA VAL A 97 7.73 -4.66 11.62
C VAL A 97 7.75 -3.14 11.45
N GLN A 98 7.91 -2.39 12.54
CA GLN A 98 8.06 -0.93 12.52
C GLN A 98 9.28 -0.51 11.67
N GLU A 99 10.44 -1.12 11.92
CA GLU A 99 11.67 -0.84 11.18
C GLU A 99 11.52 -1.18 9.69
N PHE A 100 10.94 -2.33 9.36
CA PHE A 100 10.66 -2.72 7.98
C PHE A 100 9.77 -1.69 7.28
N PHE A 101 8.66 -1.30 7.92
CA PHE A 101 7.75 -0.28 7.41
C PHE A 101 8.47 1.05 7.18
N GLN A 102 9.14 1.59 8.20
CA GLN A 102 9.84 2.87 8.13
C GLN A 102 10.88 2.88 7.01
N LYS A 103 11.68 1.82 6.90
CA LYS A 103 12.72 1.67 5.86
C LYS A 103 12.11 1.66 4.46
N GLN A 104 11.00 0.93 4.28
CA GLN A 104 10.32 0.84 2.99
C GLN A 104 9.72 2.18 2.57
N ILE A 105 9.03 2.87 3.49
CA ILE A 105 8.44 4.17 3.18
C ILE A 105 9.52 5.23 2.96
N ALA A 106 10.52 5.35 3.83
CA ALA A 106 11.61 6.32 3.63
C ALA A 106 12.31 6.13 2.29
N LYS A 107 12.65 4.88 1.93
CA LYS A 107 13.22 4.55 0.62
C LYS A 107 12.30 4.98 -0.54
N SER A 108 10.99 4.74 -0.42
CA SER A 108 10.04 5.11 -1.47
C SER A 108 9.90 6.62 -1.62
N ILE A 109 9.90 7.38 -0.53
CA ILE A 109 9.87 8.86 -0.56
C ILE A 109 11.12 9.39 -1.24
N ASP A 110 12.30 8.89 -0.85
CA ASP A 110 13.56 9.24 -1.51
C ASP A 110 13.52 8.90 -3.01
N GLU A 111 12.94 7.75 -3.38
CA GLU A 111 12.79 7.36 -4.79
C GLU A 111 11.81 8.27 -5.55
N ILE A 112 10.69 8.68 -4.94
CA ILE A 112 9.70 9.59 -5.54
C ILE A 112 10.32 10.96 -5.83
N VAL A 113 11.02 11.53 -4.84
CA VAL A 113 11.70 12.83 -4.95
C VAL A 113 12.77 12.81 -6.03
N ASN A 114 13.54 11.73 -6.11
CA ASN A 114 14.68 11.64 -7.04
C ASN A 114 14.33 11.03 -8.40
N THR A 115 13.07 10.64 -8.65
CA THR A 115 12.67 10.09 -9.96
C THR A 115 12.15 11.19 -10.89
N THR A 116 12.73 11.27 -12.08
CA THR A 116 12.11 11.88 -13.26
C THR A 116 11.53 10.77 -14.16
N VAL A 117 10.34 10.99 -14.70
CA VAL A 117 9.69 10.04 -15.61
C VAL A 117 9.66 10.64 -17.01
N ASP A 118 10.36 10.02 -17.96
CA ASP A 118 10.39 10.51 -19.35
C ASP A 118 9.24 9.95 -20.20
N GLU A 119 8.83 8.71 -19.92
CA GLU A 119 7.78 7.98 -20.62
C GLU A 119 6.95 7.13 -19.65
N GLY A 120 5.65 7.06 -19.91
CA GLY A 120 4.72 6.29 -19.09
C GLY A 120 4.44 6.94 -17.73
N ALA A 121 4.25 6.10 -16.72
CA ALA A 121 4.05 6.50 -15.34
C ALA A 121 4.81 5.59 -14.40
N LYS A 122 5.34 6.15 -13.31
CA LYS A 122 5.80 5.38 -12.18
C LYS A 122 4.81 5.49 -11.05
N ILE A 123 4.46 4.35 -10.47
CA ILE A 123 3.36 4.21 -9.53
C ILE A 123 3.93 3.62 -8.25
N TRP A 124 3.79 4.32 -7.14
CA TRP A 124 4.21 3.86 -5.83
C TRP A 124 2.99 3.52 -4.98
N LYS A 125 3.05 2.38 -4.32
CA LYS A 125 2.11 2.00 -3.28
C LYS A 125 2.76 2.30 -1.94
N LEU A 126 2.15 3.17 -1.15
CA LEU A 126 2.64 3.50 0.18
C LEU A 126 1.92 2.61 1.21
N TYR A 127 1.46 3.19 2.31
CA TYR A 127 0.69 2.45 3.30
C TYR A 127 -0.79 2.37 2.90
N ASN A 128 -1.45 1.28 3.29
CA ASN A 128 -2.88 1.10 3.09
C ASN A 128 -3.35 1.22 1.62
N HIS A 129 -4.23 2.17 1.34
CA HIS A 129 -4.74 2.49 0.01
C HIS A 129 -4.14 3.80 -0.57
N SER A 130 -3.00 4.25 -0.03
CA SER A 130 -2.26 5.42 -0.52
C SER A 130 -1.40 5.10 -1.74
N PHE A 131 -1.57 5.89 -2.80
CA PHE A 131 -0.79 5.77 -4.03
C PHE A 131 -0.25 7.12 -4.50
N ILE A 132 0.95 7.09 -5.07
CA ILE A 132 1.54 8.21 -5.81
C ILE A 132 1.75 7.75 -7.25
N VAL A 133 1.31 8.55 -8.22
CA VAL A 133 1.51 8.32 -9.64
C VAL A 133 2.26 9.50 -10.22
N LYS A 134 3.48 9.29 -10.69
CA LYS A 134 4.30 10.33 -11.35
C LYS A 134 4.38 10.05 -12.84
N THR A 135 3.99 11.00 -13.65
CA THR A 135 4.24 11.03 -15.09
C THR A 135 5.30 12.09 -15.39
N LYS A 136 5.52 12.39 -16.68
CA LYS A 136 6.43 13.46 -17.08
C LYS A 136 5.94 14.84 -16.64
N LEU A 137 4.62 15.06 -16.67
CA LEU A 137 4.03 16.39 -16.45
C LEU A 137 3.39 16.56 -15.08
N VAL A 138 2.95 15.48 -14.44
CA VAL A 138 2.17 15.57 -13.20
C VAL A 138 2.49 14.45 -12.20
N THR A 139 2.46 14.79 -10.91
CA THR A 139 2.43 13.85 -9.78
C THR A 139 1.05 13.86 -9.12
N LEU A 140 0.32 12.75 -9.20
CA LEU A 140 -0.98 12.55 -8.57
C LEU A 140 -0.80 11.82 -7.23
N ALA A 141 -1.47 12.30 -6.18
CA ALA A 141 -1.62 11.57 -4.93
C ALA A 141 -3.07 11.10 -4.75
N PHE A 142 -3.24 9.87 -4.29
CA PHE A 142 -4.53 9.28 -3.93
C PHE A 142 -4.49 8.80 -2.49
N ASP A 143 -5.49 9.18 -1.69
CA ASP A 143 -5.69 8.76 -0.30
C ASP A 143 -4.39 8.77 0.50
N LEU A 144 -3.61 9.85 0.38
CA LEU A 144 -2.28 9.92 0.95
C LEU A 144 -2.36 9.96 2.49
N LEU A 145 -1.99 8.84 3.10
CA LEU A 145 -1.98 8.60 4.53
C LEU A 145 -0.58 8.22 4.98
N MET A 146 -0.15 8.79 6.10
CA MET A 146 0.86 8.19 6.95
C MET A 146 0.21 7.59 8.20
N PRO A 147 0.44 6.30 8.50
CA PRO A 147 -0.18 5.65 9.65
C PRO A 147 0.24 6.32 10.94
N LYS A 148 -0.76 6.66 11.76
CA LYS A 148 -0.60 6.99 13.17
C LYS A 148 -1.49 6.06 13.96
N PHE A 149 -0.90 5.13 14.69
CA PHE A 149 -1.64 4.23 15.57
C PHE A 149 -1.68 4.80 16.97
N GLN A 150 -2.84 4.75 17.61
CA GLN A 150 -2.99 5.25 18.97
C GLN A 150 -2.00 4.57 19.92
N GLY A 151 -1.17 5.36 20.60
CA GLY A 151 -0.15 4.86 21.52
C GLY A 151 1.08 4.24 20.85
N ASN A 152 1.22 4.36 19.52
CA ASN A 152 2.38 3.86 18.78
C ASN A 152 2.77 4.81 17.65
N ASP A 153 3.70 5.72 17.97
CA ASP A 153 4.24 6.70 17.03
C ASP A 153 5.32 6.11 16.10
N ASN A 154 5.72 4.85 16.29
CA ASN A 154 6.80 4.22 15.51
C ASN A 154 6.39 3.85 14.08
N TYR A 155 5.17 4.14 13.65
CA TYR A 155 4.76 4.06 12.23
C TYR A 155 4.72 5.43 11.55
N CYS A 156 5.00 6.50 12.28
CA CYS A 156 5.14 7.80 11.66
C CYS A 156 6.47 7.86 10.92
N VAL A 157 6.45 8.31 9.66
CA VAL A 157 7.63 8.95 9.07
C VAL A 157 7.80 10.33 9.71
N SER A 158 9.02 10.87 9.69
CA SER A 158 9.24 12.23 10.20
C SER A 158 8.43 13.25 9.39
N ASP A 159 7.98 14.32 10.05
CA ASP A 159 7.25 15.40 9.38
C ASP A 159 8.06 15.93 8.17
N SER A 160 9.38 16.03 8.30
CA SER A 160 10.26 16.45 7.19
C SER A 160 10.22 15.51 5.97
N LEU A 161 10.13 14.19 6.18
CA LEU A 161 9.96 13.25 5.06
C LEU A 161 8.58 13.40 4.41
N MET A 162 7.56 13.62 5.23
CA MET A 162 6.21 13.84 4.71
C MET A 162 6.13 15.14 3.90
N GLU A 163 6.74 16.22 4.39
CA GLU A 163 6.79 17.49 3.65
C GLU A 163 7.47 17.32 2.29
N LYS A 164 8.62 16.64 2.23
CA LYS A 164 9.27 16.32 0.95
C LYS A 164 8.36 15.55 -0.01
N LEU A 165 7.58 14.61 0.50
CA LEU A 165 6.64 13.86 -0.33
C LEU A 165 5.51 14.77 -0.85
N ILE A 166 4.95 15.61 0.01
CA ILE A 166 3.86 16.52 -0.37
C ILE A 166 4.34 17.56 -1.39
N ASP A 167 5.56 18.08 -1.22
CA ASP A 167 6.18 19.05 -2.14
C ASP A 167 6.35 18.49 -3.57
N GLU A 168 6.43 17.15 -3.71
CA GLU A 168 6.49 16.49 -5.02
C GLU A 168 5.12 16.28 -5.68
N CYS A 169 4.02 16.46 -4.94
CA CYS A 169 2.66 16.22 -5.42
C CYS A 169 2.08 17.47 -6.08
N ASP A 170 1.40 17.29 -7.22
CA ASP A 170 0.72 18.40 -7.92
C ASP A 170 -0.78 18.46 -7.60
N VAL A 171 -1.36 17.39 -7.05
CA VAL A 171 -2.77 17.27 -6.68
C VAL A 171 -2.99 16.09 -5.72
N LEU A 172 -3.97 16.21 -4.83
CA LEU A 172 -4.45 15.12 -3.96
C LEU A 172 -5.92 14.81 -4.24
N PHE A 173 -6.24 13.54 -4.43
CA PHE A 173 -7.59 13.00 -4.46
C PHE A 173 -7.85 12.20 -3.17
N ILE A 174 -8.94 12.53 -2.48
CA ILE A 174 -9.42 11.81 -1.30
C ILE A 174 -10.74 11.14 -1.66
N SER A 175 -10.82 9.83 -1.44
CA SER A 175 -12.00 9.02 -1.76
C SER A 175 -13.15 9.28 -0.80
N HIS A 176 -12.93 9.19 0.51
CA HIS A 176 -13.98 9.31 1.53
C HIS A 176 -13.46 9.72 2.92
N GLU A 177 -14.38 9.81 3.89
CA GLU A 177 -14.14 10.46 5.18
C GLU A 177 -13.37 9.64 6.22
N HIS A 178 -13.19 8.35 6.02
CA HIS A 178 -12.47 7.53 6.99
C HIS A 178 -10.99 7.89 7.11
N ARG A 179 -10.47 7.77 8.33
CA ARG A 179 -9.15 8.29 8.74
C ARG A 179 -7.98 7.42 8.31
N ASP A 180 -8.26 6.26 7.75
CA ASP A 180 -7.31 5.36 7.08
C ASP A 180 -7.09 5.73 5.59
N HIS A 181 -7.75 6.79 5.10
CA HIS A 181 -7.55 7.35 3.75
C HIS A 181 -6.95 8.76 3.76
N TRP A 182 -7.08 9.49 4.86
CA TRP A 182 -6.52 10.84 4.99
C TRP A 182 -6.36 11.25 6.46
N ARG A 183 -5.54 12.28 6.69
CA ARG A 183 -5.36 12.89 8.01
C ARG A 183 -5.47 14.41 7.94
N PRO A 184 -6.02 15.07 8.99
CA PRO A 184 -6.12 16.53 9.02
C PRO A 184 -4.79 17.24 8.81
N GLU A 185 -3.70 16.70 9.38
CA GLU A 185 -2.37 17.30 9.32
C GLU A 185 -1.80 17.27 7.90
N THR A 186 -1.93 16.11 7.22
CA THR A 186 -1.55 15.96 5.81
C THR A 186 -2.36 16.90 4.94
N LEU A 187 -3.68 16.90 5.07
CA LEU A 187 -4.55 17.75 4.27
C LEU A 187 -4.27 19.23 4.49
N LYS A 188 -4.05 19.66 5.74
CA LYS A 188 -3.68 21.04 6.06
C LYS A 188 -2.42 21.47 5.31
N LYS A 189 -1.40 20.60 5.23
CA LYS A 189 -0.16 20.90 4.52
C LYS A 189 -0.36 21.09 3.01
N PHE A 190 -1.18 20.26 2.37
CA PHE A 190 -1.56 20.47 0.96
C PHE A 190 -2.20 21.85 0.75
N LEU A 191 -3.15 22.22 1.62
CA LEU A 191 -3.83 23.51 1.54
C LEU A 191 -2.89 24.69 1.81
N GLU A 192 -1.95 24.56 2.74
CA GLU A 192 -0.93 25.58 3.03
C GLU A 192 0.03 25.82 1.87
N LEU A 193 0.36 24.76 1.10
CA LEU A 193 1.20 24.84 -0.09
C LEU A 193 0.44 25.28 -1.35
N GLY A 194 -0.89 25.45 -1.26
CA GLY A 194 -1.74 25.77 -2.41
C GLY A 194 -1.89 24.63 -3.41
N ILE A 195 -1.55 23.39 -3.02
CA ILE A 195 -1.71 22.21 -3.87
C ILE A 195 -3.20 21.85 -3.86
N PRO A 196 -3.86 21.72 -5.03
CA PRO A 196 -5.29 21.45 -5.10
C PRO A 196 -5.64 20.09 -4.50
N VAL A 197 -6.70 20.08 -3.69
CA VAL A 197 -7.27 18.87 -3.11
C VAL A 197 -8.69 18.68 -3.64
N TYR A 198 -9.01 17.46 -4.04
CA TYR A 198 -10.31 17.02 -4.50
C TYR A 198 -10.86 15.95 -3.56
N ALA A 199 -12.03 16.20 -2.97
CA ALA A 199 -12.61 15.31 -1.96
C ALA A 199 -14.14 15.35 -1.95
N PRO A 200 -14.84 14.37 -1.36
CA PRO A 200 -16.29 14.45 -1.19
C PRO A 200 -16.68 15.58 -0.23
N PRO A 201 -17.93 16.06 -0.30
CA PRO A 201 -18.43 17.18 0.52
C PRO A 201 -18.64 16.83 2.01
N THR A 202 -18.15 15.67 2.45
CA THR A 202 -18.11 15.24 3.86
C THR A 202 -16.81 15.65 4.55
N ILE A 203 -15.71 15.81 3.79
CA ILE A 203 -14.40 16.17 4.35
C ILE A 203 -14.42 17.62 4.86
N PHE A 204 -14.11 17.79 6.15
CA PHE A 204 -14.13 19.09 6.84
C PHE A 204 -15.49 19.82 6.78
N ALA A 205 -16.61 19.11 6.65
CA ALA A 205 -17.94 19.73 6.63
C ALA A 205 -18.21 20.69 7.82
N ASP A 206 -17.64 20.39 8.99
CA ASP A 206 -17.77 21.21 10.21
C ASP A 206 -16.79 22.39 10.28
N ASN A 207 -15.78 22.45 9.41
CA ASN A 207 -14.81 23.55 9.35
C ASN A 207 -14.96 24.32 8.04
N LYS A 208 -15.80 25.36 8.05
CA LYS A 208 -16.11 26.19 6.87
C LYS A 208 -14.88 26.76 6.16
N GLU A 209 -13.86 27.16 6.90
CA GLU A 209 -12.65 27.73 6.31
C GLU A 209 -11.89 26.67 5.51
N ALA A 210 -11.61 25.51 6.11
CA ALA A 210 -10.94 24.40 5.43
C ALA A 210 -11.78 23.85 4.27
N PHE A 211 -13.09 23.68 4.48
CA PHE A 211 -14.04 23.21 3.47
C PHE A 211 -14.00 24.08 2.20
N SER A 212 -14.03 25.40 2.35
CA SER A 212 -13.99 26.33 1.20
C SER A 212 -12.69 26.32 0.39
N LYS A 213 -11.61 25.72 0.91
CA LYS A 213 -10.33 25.57 0.21
C LYS A 213 -10.21 24.22 -0.50
N ILE A 214 -11.17 23.32 -0.29
CA ILE A 214 -11.22 21.99 -0.91
C ILE A 214 -12.14 22.05 -2.12
N ASN A 215 -11.72 21.39 -3.19
CA ASN A 215 -12.51 21.30 -4.40
C ASN A 215 -13.43 20.08 -4.32
N HIS A 216 -14.69 20.28 -4.68
CA HIS A 216 -15.71 19.23 -4.72
C HIS A 216 -16.24 19.11 -6.14
N LEU A 217 -15.68 18.20 -6.92
CA LEU A 217 -16.16 17.91 -8.27
C LEU A 217 -17.57 17.33 -8.23
N GLU A 218 -18.34 17.56 -9.29
CA GLU A 218 -19.65 16.94 -9.42
C GLU A 218 -19.52 15.41 -9.47
N ARG A 219 -20.30 14.72 -8.64
CA ARG A 219 -20.33 13.25 -8.56
C ARG A 219 -21.35 12.70 -9.57
N VAL A 220 -20.96 12.62 -10.84
CA VAL A 220 -21.83 12.19 -11.93
C VAL A 220 -21.11 11.15 -12.78
N ALA A 221 -21.70 9.97 -12.89
CA ALA A 221 -21.14 8.89 -13.70
C ALA A 221 -20.87 9.36 -15.14
N HIS A 222 -19.69 9.01 -15.62
CA HIS A 222 -19.21 9.29 -16.98
C HIS A 222 -19.10 10.77 -17.39
N LYS A 223 -19.27 11.72 -16.47
CA LYS A 223 -19.08 13.16 -16.74
C LYS A 223 -17.62 13.57 -16.49
N SER A 224 -16.88 13.85 -17.57
CA SER A 224 -15.52 14.40 -17.48
C SER A 224 -15.55 15.88 -17.10
N GLN A 225 -14.68 16.26 -16.16
CA GLN A 225 -14.47 17.61 -15.68
C GLN A 225 -13.00 17.99 -15.85
N LYS A 226 -12.75 19.24 -16.22
CA LYS A 226 -11.39 19.79 -16.34
C LYS A 226 -10.88 20.21 -14.97
N VAL A 227 -9.70 19.75 -14.61
CA VAL A 227 -8.99 20.10 -13.39
C VAL A 227 -7.65 20.73 -13.77
N LEU A 228 -7.35 21.89 -13.20
CA LEU A 228 -6.13 22.63 -13.46
C LEU A 228 -5.18 22.47 -12.27
N VAL A 229 -3.94 22.04 -12.55
CA VAL A 229 -2.87 21.84 -11.55
C VAL A 229 -1.62 22.63 -11.96
N LYS A 230 -0.65 22.75 -11.05
CA LYS A 230 0.59 23.52 -11.26
C LYS A 230 0.34 24.96 -11.71
N ASP A 231 -0.47 25.68 -10.93
CA ASP A 231 -0.88 27.06 -11.23
C ASP A 231 -1.56 27.20 -12.60
N GLY A 232 -2.32 26.19 -13.02
CA GLY A 232 -3.06 26.18 -14.29
C GLY A 232 -2.25 25.85 -15.53
N LYS A 233 -1.00 25.41 -15.38
CA LYS A 233 -0.12 25.03 -16.51
C LYS A 233 -0.41 23.63 -17.03
N VAL A 234 -1.05 22.78 -16.22
CA VAL A 234 -1.35 21.39 -16.57
C VAL A 234 -2.85 21.16 -16.38
N GLU A 235 -3.49 20.59 -17.40
CA GLU A 235 -4.91 20.20 -17.38
C GLU A 235 -5.02 18.67 -17.22
N LEU A 236 -5.84 18.24 -16.26
CA LEU A 236 -6.28 16.87 -16.08
C LEU A 236 -7.74 16.75 -16.49
N GLN A 237 -8.11 15.60 -17.04
CA GLN A 237 -9.52 15.21 -17.20
C GLN A 237 -9.89 14.27 -16.05
N VAL A 238 -10.92 14.63 -15.28
CA VAL A 238 -11.32 13.88 -14.10
C VAL A 238 -12.80 13.51 -14.18
N VAL A 239 -13.11 12.24 -13.96
CA VAL A 239 -14.47 11.77 -13.67
C VAL A 239 -14.52 11.37 -12.20
N THR A 240 -15.46 11.96 -11.47
CA THR A 240 -15.76 11.58 -10.08
C THR A 240 -17.04 10.77 -10.09
N TYR A 241 -16.91 9.45 -10.01
CA TYR A 241 -18.07 8.57 -9.97
C TYR A 241 -18.72 8.56 -8.58
N PRO A 242 -20.06 8.47 -8.51
CA PRO A 242 -20.81 8.57 -7.26
C PRO A 242 -20.83 7.24 -6.49
N GLY A 243 -19.66 6.74 -6.11
CA GLY A 243 -19.52 5.48 -5.37
C GLY A 243 -19.89 5.55 -3.88
N HIS A 244 -20.00 4.39 -3.25
CA HIS A 244 -20.33 4.24 -1.83
C HIS A 244 -19.57 3.07 -1.18
N GLN A 245 -19.13 3.30 0.05
CA GLN A 245 -18.79 2.23 0.99
C GLN A 245 -20.05 1.90 1.78
N TRP A 246 -20.54 0.66 1.60
CA TRP A 246 -21.90 0.28 2.02
C TRP A 246 -22.96 1.24 1.46
N SER A 247 -24.06 1.48 2.18
CA SER A 247 -25.21 2.25 1.66
C SER A 247 -25.12 3.76 1.85
N ASP A 248 -24.28 4.25 2.75
CA ASP A 248 -24.41 5.59 3.34
C ASP A 248 -23.10 6.39 3.37
N VAL A 249 -21.94 5.73 3.30
CA VAL A 249 -20.65 6.43 3.26
C VAL A 249 -20.33 6.80 1.81
N ILE A 250 -20.32 8.11 1.52
CA ILE A 250 -19.94 8.64 0.22
C ILE A 250 -18.48 8.25 -0.09
N ASN A 251 -18.28 7.60 -1.24
CA ASN A 251 -16.97 7.24 -1.76
C ASN A 251 -16.78 7.79 -3.18
N ASN A 252 -15.84 8.70 -3.35
CA ASN A 252 -15.46 9.18 -4.67
C ASN A 252 -14.55 8.15 -5.34
N VAL A 253 -15.04 7.54 -6.42
CA VAL A 253 -14.20 6.77 -7.34
C VAL A 253 -13.66 7.74 -8.40
N SER A 254 -12.36 8.02 -8.36
CA SER A 254 -11.72 9.03 -9.21
C SER A 254 -11.02 8.39 -10.39
N LEU A 255 -11.47 8.71 -11.61
CA LEU A 255 -10.75 8.43 -12.85
C LEU A 255 -10.04 9.70 -13.31
N VAL A 256 -8.72 9.67 -13.34
CA VAL A 256 -7.87 10.80 -13.75
C VAL A 256 -7.15 10.44 -15.04
N THR A 257 -7.32 11.24 -16.08
CA THR A 257 -6.54 11.16 -17.32
C THR A 257 -5.56 12.32 -17.40
N THR A 258 -4.28 12.01 -17.55
CA THR A 258 -3.18 12.98 -17.61
C THR A 258 -3.01 13.56 -19.02
N PRO A 259 -2.24 14.65 -19.21
CA PRO A 259 -2.02 15.21 -20.55
C PRO A 259 -1.32 14.26 -21.52
N GLU A 260 -0.55 13.30 -21.02
CA GLU A 260 0.05 12.21 -21.80
C GLU A 260 -0.99 11.15 -22.25
N GLY A 261 -2.25 11.31 -21.85
CA GLY A 261 -3.35 10.41 -22.16
C GLY A 261 -3.31 9.11 -21.35
N LEU A 262 -2.60 9.08 -20.22
CA LEU A 262 -2.58 7.94 -19.28
C LEU A 262 -3.75 8.07 -18.31
N SER A 263 -4.45 6.97 -18.01
CA SER A 263 -5.62 7.00 -17.13
C SER A 263 -5.55 6.07 -15.92
N PHE A 264 -5.78 6.65 -14.74
CA PHE A 264 -5.69 5.97 -13.44
C PHE A 264 -7.04 6.08 -12.73
N MET A 265 -7.62 4.94 -12.35
CA MET A 265 -8.87 4.88 -11.61
C MET A 265 -8.61 4.38 -10.20
N HIS A 266 -8.75 5.26 -9.20
CA HIS A 266 -8.68 4.89 -7.79
C HIS A 266 -10.09 4.69 -7.25
N ALA A 267 -10.36 3.52 -6.70
CA ALA A 267 -11.71 3.12 -6.32
C ALA A 267 -12.10 3.50 -4.89
N GLY A 268 -11.17 4.03 -4.08
CA GLY A 268 -11.39 4.15 -2.64
C GLY A 268 -11.89 2.84 -2.05
N ASP A 269 -12.80 2.93 -1.07
CA ASP A 269 -13.45 1.79 -0.44
C ASP A 269 -14.78 1.43 -1.12
N GLN A 270 -14.79 1.44 -2.45
CA GLN A 270 -15.98 1.07 -3.21
C GLN A 270 -16.44 -0.35 -2.85
N TRP A 271 -17.69 -0.46 -2.40
CA TRP A 271 -18.27 -1.74 -1.99
C TRP A 271 -19.73 -1.92 -2.42
N ASN A 272 -20.52 -0.85 -2.56
CA ASN A 272 -21.96 -0.99 -2.81
C ASN A 272 -22.27 -1.69 -4.14
N TYR A 273 -23.22 -2.63 -4.11
CA TYR A 273 -23.67 -3.39 -5.29
C TYR A 273 -24.51 -2.56 -6.26
N ASP A 274 -25.24 -1.55 -5.78
CA ASP A 274 -26.08 -0.71 -6.62
C ASP A 274 -25.23 0.16 -7.57
N ASP A 275 -24.03 0.54 -7.13
CA ASP A 275 -23.08 1.30 -7.95
C ASP A 275 -22.57 0.52 -9.17
N PHE A 276 -22.78 -0.80 -9.23
CA PHE A 276 -22.40 -1.55 -10.42
C PHE A 276 -23.19 -1.18 -11.68
N GLU A 277 -24.34 -0.49 -11.54
CA GLU A 277 -25.06 0.07 -12.68
C GLU A 277 -24.17 0.97 -13.54
N TRP A 278 -23.34 1.82 -12.93
CA TRP A 278 -22.40 2.67 -13.67
C TRP A 278 -21.03 2.01 -13.85
N ILE A 279 -20.57 1.14 -12.92
CA ILE A 279 -19.27 0.46 -13.03
C ILE A 279 -19.23 -0.41 -14.29
N ASP A 280 -20.32 -1.13 -14.58
CA ASP A 280 -20.43 -2.05 -15.73
C ASP A 280 -20.28 -1.33 -17.08
N GLU A 281 -20.49 -0.01 -17.11
CA GLU A 281 -20.53 0.80 -18.32
C GLU A 281 -19.24 1.61 -18.55
N VAL A 282 -18.32 1.67 -17.57
CA VAL A 282 -17.12 2.53 -17.62
C VAL A 282 -16.31 2.31 -18.91
N HIS A 283 -16.06 1.05 -19.30
CA HIS A 283 -15.28 0.72 -20.49
C HIS A 283 -15.86 1.26 -21.82
N LYS A 284 -17.16 1.57 -21.85
CA LYS A 284 -17.84 2.14 -23.03
C LYS A 284 -17.60 3.63 -23.18
N HIS A 285 -17.23 4.29 -22.07
CA HIS A 285 -17.06 5.74 -22.01
C HIS A 285 -15.60 6.17 -21.91
N PHE A 286 -14.77 5.39 -21.20
CA PHE A 286 -13.37 5.74 -20.94
C PHE A 286 -12.45 4.54 -21.03
N LYS A 287 -11.23 4.78 -21.51
CA LYS A 287 -10.12 3.85 -21.34
C LYS A 287 -9.60 3.96 -19.91
N VAL A 288 -9.32 2.84 -19.25
CA VAL A 288 -8.58 2.79 -17.97
C VAL A 288 -7.27 2.05 -18.19
N ASP A 289 -6.14 2.73 -18.05
CA ASP A 289 -4.82 2.09 -18.10
C ASP A 289 -4.59 1.30 -16.81
N VAL A 290 -4.79 1.93 -15.65
CA VAL A 290 -4.54 1.32 -14.33
C VAL A 290 -5.76 1.47 -13.44
N LEU A 291 -6.31 0.34 -12.99
CA LEU A 291 -7.31 0.29 -11.92
C LEU A 291 -6.61 0.03 -10.59
N ILE A 292 -6.94 0.84 -9.58
CA ILE A 292 -6.41 0.78 -8.22
C ILE A 292 -7.59 0.51 -7.27
N PRO A 293 -8.01 -0.76 -7.10
CA PRO A 293 -9.12 -1.12 -6.22
C PRO A 293 -8.64 -1.44 -4.81
N ASN A 294 -9.49 -1.22 -3.80
CA ASN A 294 -9.29 -1.81 -2.49
C ASN A 294 -9.55 -3.33 -2.56
N THR A 295 -8.93 -4.10 -1.66
CA THR A 295 -9.06 -5.55 -1.67
C THR A 295 -10.43 -6.07 -1.20
N TRP A 296 -11.24 -5.28 -0.49
CA TRP A 296 -12.60 -5.68 -0.10
C TRP A 296 -13.69 -5.37 -1.11
N THR A 297 -13.35 -4.86 -2.30
CA THR A 297 -14.31 -4.60 -3.37
C THR A 297 -15.28 -5.79 -3.51
N ALA A 298 -16.59 -5.53 -3.41
CA ALA A 298 -17.60 -6.58 -3.23
C ALA A 298 -17.64 -7.63 -4.34
N ASP A 299 -17.41 -7.22 -5.60
CA ASP A 299 -17.21 -8.11 -6.74
C ASP A 299 -16.11 -7.52 -7.64
N LEU A 300 -14.85 -7.75 -7.26
CA LEU A 300 -13.69 -7.26 -8.00
C LEU A 300 -13.64 -7.81 -9.44
N ALA A 301 -14.18 -9.01 -9.68
CA ALA A 301 -14.23 -9.61 -11.01
C ALA A 301 -15.19 -8.85 -11.93
N ARG A 302 -16.41 -8.55 -11.47
CA ARG A 302 -17.37 -7.71 -12.19
C ARG A 302 -16.85 -6.30 -12.38
N MET A 303 -16.20 -5.72 -11.36
CA MET A 303 -15.61 -4.38 -11.45
C MET A 303 -14.53 -4.35 -12.55
N ALA A 304 -13.63 -5.34 -12.56
CA ALA A 304 -12.61 -5.46 -13.59
C ALA A 304 -13.24 -5.61 -14.99
N GLN A 305 -14.33 -6.37 -15.13
CA GLN A 305 -15.05 -6.52 -16.40
C GLN A 305 -15.70 -5.22 -16.88
N GLY A 306 -16.40 -4.51 -15.98
CA GLY A 306 -17.10 -3.26 -16.28
C GLY A 306 -16.17 -2.11 -16.65
N ILE A 307 -15.01 -2.05 -15.98
CA ILE A 307 -13.98 -1.02 -16.20
C ILE A 307 -13.05 -1.39 -17.35
N ASN A 308 -12.79 -2.68 -17.57
CA ASN A 308 -11.87 -3.23 -18.56
C ASN A 308 -10.47 -2.56 -18.53
N PRO A 309 -9.77 -2.55 -17.39
CA PRO A 309 -8.49 -1.86 -17.27
C PRO A 309 -7.35 -2.62 -17.97
N THR A 310 -6.26 -1.93 -18.32
CA THR A 310 -5.07 -2.61 -18.86
C THR A 310 -4.37 -3.45 -17.80
N ILE A 311 -4.22 -2.91 -16.59
CA ILE A 311 -3.69 -3.62 -15.41
C ILE A 311 -4.46 -3.24 -14.13
N ILE A 312 -4.34 -4.09 -13.12
CA ILE A 312 -4.87 -3.87 -11.77
C ILE A 312 -3.71 -3.80 -10.77
N ILE A 313 -3.73 -2.81 -9.88
CA ILE A 313 -2.81 -2.67 -8.74
C ILE A 313 -3.64 -2.52 -7.48
N SER A 314 -3.82 -3.60 -6.72
CA SER A 314 -4.64 -3.58 -5.51
C SER A 314 -3.97 -2.84 -4.35
N GLY A 315 -4.79 -2.26 -3.47
CA GLY A 315 -4.37 -1.68 -2.20
C GLY A 315 -5.19 -2.17 -1.01
N HIS A 316 -4.91 -1.61 0.17
CA HIS A 316 -5.55 -1.97 1.44
C HIS A 316 -5.14 -3.35 2.00
N GLU A 317 -4.16 -4.03 1.40
CA GLU A 317 -3.56 -5.23 2.01
C GLU A 317 -2.76 -4.89 3.26
N ASN A 318 -2.88 -5.77 4.26
CA ASN A 318 -2.13 -5.74 5.49
C ASN A 318 -2.25 -4.44 6.29
N GLU A 319 -3.40 -3.77 6.26
CA GLU A 319 -3.59 -2.60 7.12
C GLU A 319 -3.49 -2.99 8.62
N LEU A 320 -2.41 -2.58 9.27
CA LEU A 320 -2.13 -2.90 10.68
C LEU A 320 -3.09 -2.20 11.66
N GLY A 321 -3.87 -1.23 11.19
CA GLY A 321 -4.95 -0.57 11.95
C GLY A 321 -6.12 -1.50 12.24
N HIS A 322 -6.33 -2.51 11.38
CA HIS A 322 -7.40 -3.47 11.51
C HIS A 322 -7.07 -4.65 12.44
N GLY A 323 -8.15 -5.28 12.94
CA GLY A 323 -8.06 -6.60 13.60
C GLY A 323 -7.61 -7.67 12.61
N LEU A 324 -7.04 -8.77 13.12
CA LEU A 324 -6.42 -9.82 12.30
C LEU A 324 -7.29 -10.34 11.16
N GLN A 325 -8.58 -10.53 11.41
CA GLN A 325 -9.55 -11.03 10.44
C GLN A 325 -9.83 -10.05 9.29
N HIS A 326 -9.45 -8.77 9.47
CA HIS A 326 -9.60 -7.70 8.50
C HIS A 326 -8.24 -7.13 8.07
N ARG A 327 -7.11 -7.77 8.38
CA ARG A 327 -5.85 -7.45 7.70
C ARG A 327 -5.82 -8.29 6.44
N GLU A 328 -6.27 -7.78 5.30
CA GLU A 328 -6.36 -8.62 4.10
C GLU A 328 -4.96 -9.06 3.65
N PRO A 329 -4.66 -10.36 3.63
CA PRO A 329 -3.35 -10.86 3.25
C PRO A 329 -3.16 -10.83 1.73
N TYR A 330 -1.91 -10.73 1.28
CA TYR A 330 -1.58 -10.80 -0.14
C TYR A 330 -2.03 -12.12 -0.78
N PHE A 331 -1.94 -13.25 -0.04
CA PHE A 331 -2.38 -14.54 -0.58
C PHE A 331 -3.86 -14.53 -0.97
N LYS A 332 -4.72 -13.83 -0.24
CA LYS A 332 -6.15 -13.77 -0.52
C LYS A 332 -6.42 -13.03 -1.81
N THR A 333 -5.70 -11.94 -2.10
CA THR A 333 -5.83 -11.22 -3.38
C THR A 333 -5.38 -12.08 -4.57
N TYR A 334 -4.34 -12.90 -4.43
CA TYR A 334 -3.98 -13.88 -5.48
C TYR A 334 -5.08 -14.92 -5.72
N LEU A 335 -5.74 -15.39 -4.66
CA LEU A 335 -6.87 -16.32 -4.77
C LEU A 335 -8.09 -15.65 -5.43
N ARG A 336 -8.42 -14.42 -5.05
CA ARG A 336 -9.48 -13.62 -5.69
C ARG A 336 -9.26 -13.48 -7.18
N LYS A 337 -8.02 -13.20 -7.61
CA LYS A 337 -7.66 -13.15 -9.04
C LYS A 337 -7.95 -14.47 -9.77
N LYS A 338 -7.62 -15.59 -9.13
CA LYS A 338 -7.79 -16.93 -9.73
C LYS A 338 -9.26 -17.36 -9.82
N GLY A 339 -10.12 -16.85 -8.93
CA GLY A 339 -11.48 -17.36 -8.72
C GLY A 339 -11.41 -18.69 -7.94
N PRO A 340 -12.17 -18.88 -6.86
CA PRO A 340 -12.00 -20.01 -5.98
C PRO A 340 -12.71 -21.26 -6.50
N SER A 341 -12.08 -22.39 -6.20
CA SER A 341 -12.76 -23.56 -5.63
C SER A 341 -12.62 -23.64 -4.09
N VAL A 342 -11.91 -22.69 -3.46
CA VAL A 342 -11.43 -22.81 -2.05
C VAL A 342 -11.84 -21.64 -1.12
N LEU A 343 -12.15 -20.44 -1.63
CA LEU A 343 -12.73 -19.35 -0.83
C LEU A 343 -14.26 -19.46 -0.82
N PRO A 344 -14.91 -19.15 0.31
CA PRO A 344 -16.38 -19.17 0.43
C PRO A 344 -17.09 -18.02 -0.28
N GLU A 345 -16.35 -17.04 -0.80
CA GLU A 345 -16.85 -15.81 -1.42
C GLU A 345 -17.14 -16.04 -2.92
N ASN A 346 -18.10 -15.30 -3.50
CA ASN A 346 -18.53 -15.37 -4.91
C ASN A 346 -17.46 -14.87 -5.93
N ASP A 347 -16.19 -14.94 -5.59
CA ASP A 347 -15.08 -14.40 -6.39
C ASP A 347 -15.01 -15.14 -7.74
N LYS A 348 -15.35 -14.53 -8.87
CA LYS A 348 -15.34 -15.26 -10.16
C LYS A 348 -13.96 -15.36 -10.81
N GLY A 349 -12.95 -14.73 -10.22
CA GLY A 349 -11.65 -14.53 -10.85
C GLY A 349 -11.71 -13.49 -11.97
N TYR A 350 -10.55 -12.99 -12.38
CA TYR A 350 -10.45 -12.03 -13.49
C TYR A 350 -9.14 -12.22 -14.28
N SER A 351 -9.24 -11.97 -15.58
CA SER A 351 -8.13 -12.17 -16.53
C SER A 351 -7.12 -11.02 -16.54
N HIS A 352 -7.54 -9.81 -16.16
CA HIS A 352 -6.68 -8.61 -16.18
C HIS A 352 -5.38 -8.83 -15.38
N PRO A 353 -4.20 -8.45 -15.93
CA PRO A 353 -2.94 -8.56 -15.22
C PRO A 353 -2.98 -7.86 -13.87
N LEU A 354 -2.49 -8.54 -12.82
CA LEU A 354 -2.40 -8.00 -11.47
C LEU A 354 -0.93 -7.73 -11.16
N VAL A 355 -0.61 -6.48 -10.84
CA VAL A 355 0.68 -6.10 -10.29
C VAL A 355 0.52 -6.01 -8.78
N MET A 356 0.88 -7.09 -8.09
CA MET A 356 0.85 -7.11 -6.63
C MET A 356 2.01 -6.30 -6.06
N MET A 357 1.76 -5.39 -5.12
CA MET A 357 2.76 -4.52 -4.48
C MET A 357 2.56 -4.51 -2.95
N THR A 358 3.66 -4.48 -2.19
CA THR A 358 3.67 -4.17 -0.76
C THR A 358 4.05 -2.71 -0.51
N TRP A 359 4.14 -2.31 0.75
CA TRP A 359 4.44 -0.95 1.17
C TRP A 359 5.80 -0.47 0.62
N GLY A 360 5.80 0.74 0.06
CA GLY A 360 6.98 1.42 -0.44
C GLY A 360 7.55 0.85 -1.75
N GLU A 361 6.83 -0.03 -2.45
CA GLU A 361 7.26 -0.51 -3.77
C GLU A 361 6.79 0.39 -4.90
N ALA A 362 7.47 0.27 -6.05
CA ALA A 362 7.17 1.03 -7.26
C ALA A 362 7.01 0.10 -8.48
N PHE A 363 6.10 0.46 -9.38
CA PHE A 363 5.92 -0.16 -10.69
C PHE A 363 6.00 0.90 -11.79
N HIS A 364 6.74 0.62 -12.86
CA HIS A 364 6.78 1.48 -14.05
C HIS A 364 5.79 0.94 -15.08
N TYR A 365 4.72 1.70 -15.34
CA TYR A 365 3.76 1.44 -16.39
C TYR A 365 4.19 2.17 -17.66
N SER A 366 4.33 1.43 -18.76
CA SER A 366 4.49 1.99 -20.12
C SER A 366 3.45 1.35 -21.02
N LYS A 367 2.90 2.13 -21.96
CA LYS A 367 1.86 1.67 -22.89
C LYS A 367 2.38 0.69 -23.93
#